data_AF-A0A3B8UQ22-F1
#
_entry.id   AF-A0A3B8UQ22-F1
#
_cell.length_a   1.000
_cell.length_b   1.000
_cell.length_c   1.000
_cell.angle_alpha   90.00
_cell.angle_beta   90.00
_cell.angle_gamma   90.00
#
_symmetry.space_group_name_H-M   'P 1'
#
loop_
_entity.id
_entity.type
_entity.pdbx_description
1 polymer ?
#
loop_
_entity_poly.entity_id
_entity_poly.type
_entity_poly.pdbx_seq_one_letter_code
_entity_poly.pdbx_strand_id
1 'polypeptide(L)'
;GNKLRKKQDANQAQIDAAKQVMSMLIIDKKKMKLKEAGLPKIVLDQTPKYLQRSKVPVVKAKIGPKVMTLMADPKVYDQIPIKAEVKAEVSGIYITGIKSVRGGKIVVEEKKKKGFFKNFGKKNK
;
A
#
# COMPACT_ATOMS: atom_id res chain seq x y z
N GLY A 1 -14.20 19.38 12.76
CA GLY A 1 -13.93 18.55 11.57
C GLY A 1 -14.50 17.14 11.71
N ASN A 2 -15.79 16.97 11.36
CA ASN A 2 -16.45 15.65 11.37
C ASN A 2 -16.90 15.23 9.95
N LYS A 3 -17.15 16.20 9.06
CA LYS A 3 -17.53 15.96 7.65
C LYS A 3 -16.41 15.28 6.84
N LEU A 4 -15.15 15.69 7.05
CA LEU A 4 -14.01 15.14 6.32
C LEU A 4 -13.71 13.69 6.76
N ARG A 5 -13.86 13.41 8.06
CA ARG A 5 -13.76 12.05 8.61
C ARG A 5 -14.89 11.15 8.10
N LYS A 6 -16.16 11.61 8.15
CA LYS A 6 -17.30 10.88 7.57
C LYS A 6 -17.13 10.55 6.09
N LYS A 7 -16.55 11.46 5.29
CA LYS A 7 -16.25 11.19 3.88
C LYS A 7 -15.14 10.13 3.72
N GLN A 8 -14.10 10.20 4.54
CA GLN A 8 -13.05 9.18 4.56
C GLN A 8 -13.62 7.81 4.97
N ASP A 9 -14.44 7.76 6.02
CA ASP A 9 -15.05 6.54 6.53
C ASP A 9 -16.00 5.91 5.49
N ALA A 10 -16.82 6.74 4.82
CA ALA A 10 -17.70 6.27 3.75
C ALA A 10 -16.92 5.70 2.56
N ASN A 11 -15.83 6.37 2.16
CA ASN A 11 -14.96 5.87 1.10
C ASN A 11 -14.27 4.57 1.51
N GLN A 12 -13.80 4.49 2.76
CA GLN A 12 -13.17 3.28 3.29
C GLN A 12 -14.16 2.13 3.35
N ALA A 13 -15.40 2.37 3.77
CA ALA A 13 -16.45 1.34 3.80
C ALA A 13 -16.77 0.80 2.39
N GLN A 14 -16.76 1.65 1.36
CA GLN A 14 -16.95 1.20 -0.02
C GLN A 14 -15.77 0.36 -0.52
N ILE A 15 -14.55 0.77 -0.20
CA ILE A 15 -13.33 -0.01 -0.49
C ILE A 15 -13.41 -1.36 0.22
N ASP A 16 -13.82 -1.37 1.49
CA ASP A 16 -13.93 -2.59 2.28
C ASP A 16 -15.02 -3.54 1.78
N ALA A 17 -16.15 -3.00 1.31
CA ALA A 17 -17.23 -3.78 0.72
C ALA A 17 -16.87 -4.40 -0.64
N ALA A 18 -16.02 -3.72 -1.42
CA ALA A 18 -15.57 -4.19 -2.73
C ALA A 18 -14.32 -5.11 -2.67
N LYS A 19 -13.90 -5.53 -1.47
CA LYS A 19 -12.75 -6.41 -1.28
C LYS A 19 -12.97 -7.77 -1.91
N GLN A 20 -12.04 -8.16 -2.78
CA GLN A 20 -11.93 -9.47 -3.37
C GLN A 20 -10.58 -10.09 -3.02
N VAL A 21 -10.57 -11.36 -2.67
CA VAL A 21 -9.33 -12.08 -2.36
C VAL A 21 -8.78 -12.67 -3.64
N MET A 22 -7.59 -12.24 -4.05
CA MET A 22 -6.96 -12.68 -5.29
C MET A 22 -5.54 -13.19 -5.02
N SER A 23 -5.14 -14.24 -5.73
CA SER A 23 -3.75 -14.69 -5.79
C SER A 23 -3.03 -13.99 -6.94
N MET A 24 -1.85 -13.45 -6.65
CA MET A 24 -1.07 -12.70 -7.62
C MET A 24 0.43 -12.91 -7.40
N LEU A 25 1.20 -12.91 -8.49
CA LEU A 25 2.66 -12.91 -8.44
C LEU A 25 3.15 -11.47 -8.50
N ILE A 26 3.85 -11.03 -7.46
CA ILE A 26 4.37 -9.66 -7.41
C ILE A 26 5.64 -9.57 -8.24
N ILE A 27 5.60 -8.79 -9.31
CA ILE A 27 6.74 -8.61 -10.22
C ILE A 27 7.66 -7.52 -9.67
N ASP A 28 7.08 -6.37 -9.34
CA ASP A 28 7.81 -5.18 -8.95
C ASP A 28 6.99 -4.37 -7.95
N LYS A 29 7.67 -3.67 -7.04
CA LYS A 29 7.06 -2.71 -6.12
C LYS A 29 7.90 -1.46 -6.10
N LYS A 30 7.30 -0.29 -6.38
CA LYS A 30 8.00 1.00 -6.41
C LYS A 30 7.10 2.13 -5.92
N LYS A 31 7.67 3.11 -5.21
CA LYS A 31 7.00 4.38 -4.92
C LYS A 31 7.17 5.30 -6.14
N MET A 32 6.08 5.56 -6.87
CA MET A 32 6.10 6.39 -8.08
C MET A 32 4.90 7.34 -8.14
N LYS A 33 4.94 8.33 -9.04
CA LYS A 33 3.83 9.28 -9.16
C LYS A 33 2.61 8.58 -9.72
N LEU A 34 1.42 8.92 -9.21
CA LEU A 34 0.15 8.36 -9.68
C LEU A 34 -0.01 8.49 -11.20
N LYS A 35 0.38 9.65 -11.76
CA LYS A 35 0.36 9.91 -13.21
C LYS A 35 1.26 8.97 -14.03
N GLU A 36 2.35 8.48 -13.46
CA GLU A 36 3.34 7.62 -14.11
C GLU A 36 3.06 6.12 -13.84
N ALA A 37 2.12 5.81 -12.94
CA ALA A 37 1.84 4.45 -12.49
C ALA A 37 1.11 3.58 -13.53
N GLY A 38 0.67 4.14 -14.66
CA GLY A 38 -0.08 3.37 -15.67
C GLY A 38 -1.43 2.88 -15.18
N LEU A 39 -2.04 3.59 -14.23
CA LEU A 39 -3.39 3.30 -13.74
C LEU A 39 -4.44 3.63 -14.83
N PRO A 40 -5.62 2.99 -14.81
CA PRO A 40 -6.70 3.31 -15.73
C PRO A 40 -7.01 4.82 -15.71
N LYS A 41 -7.21 5.42 -16.90
CA LYS A 41 -7.39 6.87 -17.05
C LYS A 41 -8.53 7.43 -16.20
N ILE A 42 -9.60 6.65 -16.02
CA ILE A 42 -10.75 7.01 -15.17
C ILE A 42 -10.37 7.30 -13.72
N VAL A 43 -9.37 6.59 -13.17
CA VAL A 43 -8.86 6.81 -11.81
C VAL A 43 -8.04 8.09 -11.75
N LEU A 44 -7.23 8.34 -12.77
CA LEU A 44 -6.44 9.56 -12.85
C LEU A 44 -7.34 10.79 -12.93
N ASP A 45 -8.39 10.73 -13.74
CA ASP A 45 -9.33 11.84 -13.93
C ASP A 45 -10.15 12.14 -12.66
N GLN A 46 -10.50 11.11 -11.88
CA GLN A 46 -11.19 11.26 -10.58
C GLN A 46 -10.26 11.74 -9.46
N THR A 47 -8.96 11.47 -9.56
CA THR A 47 -8.00 11.82 -8.52
C THR A 47 -7.64 13.31 -8.62
N PRO A 48 -7.73 14.09 -7.52
CA PRO A 48 -7.31 15.49 -7.51
C PRO A 48 -5.88 15.69 -8.04
N LYS A 49 -5.65 16.74 -8.84
CA LYS A 49 -4.35 17.02 -9.49
C LYS A 49 -3.14 17.04 -8.53
N TYR A 50 -3.34 17.44 -7.28
CA TYR A 50 -2.28 17.45 -6.27
C TYR A 50 -1.87 16.02 -5.83
N LEU A 51 -2.83 15.09 -5.73
CA LEU A 51 -2.56 13.68 -5.45
C LEU A 51 -1.92 12.96 -6.63
N GLN A 52 -2.28 13.35 -7.87
CA GLN A 52 -1.69 12.75 -9.07
C GLN A 52 -0.16 12.92 -9.16
N ARG A 53 0.35 14.03 -8.63
CA ARG A 53 1.78 14.37 -8.60
C ARG A 53 2.51 13.75 -7.39
N SER A 54 1.77 13.26 -6.41
CA SER A 54 2.32 12.68 -5.19
C SER A 54 2.85 11.27 -5.45
N LYS A 55 3.93 10.91 -4.74
CA LYS A 55 4.49 9.56 -4.80
C LYS A 55 3.61 8.61 -4.01
N VAL A 56 3.07 7.60 -4.70
CA VAL A 56 2.25 6.55 -4.09
C VAL A 56 2.95 5.19 -4.18
N PRO A 57 2.76 4.31 -3.19
CA PRO A 57 3.18 2.91 -3.25
C PRO A 57 2.43 2.15 -4.35
N VAL A 58 3.17 1.76 -5.39
CA VAL A 58 2.63 1.04 -6.55
C VAL A 58 3.26 -0.35 -6.63
N VAL A 59 2.42 -1.35 -6.93
CA VAL A 59 2.79 -2.75 -7.04
C VAL A 59 2.35 -3.25 -8.41
N LYS A 60 3.29 -3.80 -9.19
CA LYS A 60 2.99 -4.52 -10.42
C LYS A 60 2.83 -5.99 -10.08
N ALA A 61 1.63 -6.51 -10.31
CA ALA A 61 1.26 -7.86 -9.97
C ALA A 61 0.73 -8.59 -11.21
N LYS A 62 1.10 -9.85 -11.37
CA LYS A 62 0.53 -10.76 -12.35
C LYS A 62 -0.65 -11.47 -11.71
N ILE A 63 -1.86 -11.13 -12.14
CA ILE A 63 -3.10 -11.77 -11.73
C ILE A 63 -3.51 -12.71 -12.85
N GLY A 64 -3.35 -14.01 -12.64
CA GLY A 64 -3.55 -15.01 -13.69
C GLY A 64 -2.61 -14.75 -14.89
N PRO A 65 -3.11 -14.65 -16.13
CA PRO A 65 -2.28 -14.37 -17.30
C PRO A 65 -1.93 -12.88 -17.46
N LYS A 66 -2.67 -11.96 -16.83
CA LYS A 66 -2.55 -10.50 -17.06
C LYS A 66 -1.65 -9.84 -16.01
N VAL A 67 -0.85 -8.87 -16.45
CA VAL A 67 -0.07 -7.99 -15.56
C VAL A 67 -0.87 -6.73 -15.31
N MET A 68 -1.07 -6.39 -14.04
CA MET A 68 -1.83 -5.22 -13.61
C MET A 68 -0.99 -4.38 -12.66
N THR A 69 -1.25 -3.07 -12.69
CA THR A 69 -0.69 -2.14 -11.72
C THR A 69 -1.72 -1.84 -10.66
N LEU A 70 -1.37 -2.10 -9.40
CA LEU A 70 -2.20 -1.87 -8.22
C LEU A 70 -1.51 -0.87 -7.29
N MET A 71 -2.29 -0.07 -6.59
CA MET A 71 -1.85 0.79 -5.51
C MET A 71 -1.96 0.02 -4.19
N ALA A 72 -0.91 -0.02 -3.38
CA ALA A 72 -0.96 -0.72 -2.09
C ALA A 72 -1.09 0.27 -0.94
N ASP A 73 -1.77 -0.08 0.14
CA ASP A 73 -1.69 0.73 1.34
C ASP A 73 -0.25 0.78 1.87
N PRO A 74 0.24 1.92 2.41
CA PRO A 74 1.62 2.05 2.86
C PRO A 74 2.06 0.94 3.82
N LYS A 75 1.17 0.56 4.75
CA LYS A 75 1.41 -0.50 5.74
C LYS A 75 1.57 -1.88 5.09
N VAL A 76 0.86 -2.11 3.99
CA VAL A 76 0.85 -3.39 3.27
C VAL A 76 2.05 -3.46 2.33
N TYR A 77 2.35 -2.35 1.65
CA TYR A 77 3.45 -2.24 0.69
C TYR A 77 4.81 -2.71 1.24
N ASP A 78 5.11 -2.39 2.50
CA ASP A 78 6.36 -2.78 3.13
C ASP A 78 6.43 -4.31 3.34
N GLN A 79 5.29 -4.95 3.62
CA GLN A 79 5.17 -6.40 3.85
C GLN A 79 5.17 -7.24 2.57
N ILE A 80 4.84 -6.65 1.42
CA ILE A 80 4.77 -7.37 0.14
C ILE A 80 6.19 -7.80 -0.32
N PRO A 81 6.48 -9.10 -0.48
CA PRO A 81 7.72 -9.54 -1.10
C PRO A 81 7.67 -9.41 -2.63
N ILE A 82 8.82 -9.16 -3.24
CA ILE A 82 9.00 -9.14 -4.69
C ILE A 82 9.28 -10.57 -5.18
N LYS A 83 8.83 -10.93 -6.39
CA LYS A 83 8.97 -12.26 -7.02
C LYS A 83 8.31 -13.42 -6.25
N ALA A 84 7.36 -13.10 -5.39
CA ALA A 84 6.61 -14.08 -4.60
C ALA A 84 5.14 -14.09 -4.99
N GLU A 85 4.50 -15.25 -4.81
CA GLU A 85 3.05 -15.37 -4.90
C GLU A 85 2.42 -14.95 -3.57
N VAL A 86 1.51 -13.99 -3.65
CA VAL A 86 0.77 -13.47 -2.50
C VAL A 86 -0.72 -13.63 -2.75
N LYS A 87 -1.44 -14.01 -1.69
CA LYS A 87 -2.90 -13.92 -1.63
C LYS A 87 -3.23 -12.62 -0.91
N ALA A 88 -3.80 -11.66 -1.63
CA ALA A 88 -4.06 -10.32 -1.13
C ALA A 88 -5.53 -9.94 -1.30
N GLU A 89 -5.97 -9.01 -0.45
CA GLU A 89 -7.29 -8.38 -0.53
C GLU A 89 -7.19 -7.15 -1.43
N VAL A 90 -7.84 -7.23 -2.59
CA VAL A 90 -7.87 -6.20 -3.62
C VAL A 90 -9.26 -5.60 -3.67
N SER A 91 -9.35 -4.29 -3.59
CA SER A 91 -10.57 -3.53 -3.88
C SER A 91 -10.31 -2.60 -5.06
N GLY A 92 -10.76 -3.01 -6.25
CA GLY A 92 -10.49 -2.30 -7.48
C GLY A 92 -8.98 -2.19 -7.77
N ILE A 93 -8.43 -0.99 -7.67
CA ILE A 93 -6.98 -0.74 -7.84
C ILE A 93 -6.18 -0.85 -6.54
N TYR A 94 -6.84 -0.98 -5.38
CA TYR A 94 -6.20 -0.88 -4.07
C TYR A 94 -5.92 -2.25 -3.46
N ILE A 95 -4.70 -2.47 -2.96
CA ILE A 95 -4.35 -3.60 -2.10
C ILE A 95 -4.48 -3.15 -0.65
N THR A 96 -5.49 -3.70 0.01
CA THR A 96 -5.89 -3.32 1.38
C THR A 96 -5.29 -4.24 2.45
N GLY A 97 -4.93 -5.48 2.09
CA GLY A 97 -4.38 -6.44 3.03
C GLY A 97 -3.71 -7.64 2.35
N ILE A 98 -2.88 -8.36 3.09
CA ILE A 98 -2.28 -9.63 2.67
C ILE A 98 -2.86 -10.72 3.56
N LYS A 99 -3.39 -11.79 2.96
CA LYS A 99 -3.83 -12.99 3.69
C LYS A 99 -2.71 -14.00 3.84
N SER A 100 -1.95 -14.24 2.78
CA SER A 100 -0.84 -15.18 2.83
C SER A 100 0.23 -14.87 1.78
N VAL A 101 1.45 -15.30 2.09
CA VAL A 101 2.59 -15.28 1.18
C VAL A 101 3.07 -16.71 1.02
N ARG A 102 3.11 -17.22 -0.21
CA ARG A 102 3.66 -18.54 -0.50
C ARG A 102 5.19 -18.44 -0.43
N GLY A 103 5.79 -19.08 0.57
CA GLY A 103 7.25 -19.04 0.80
C GLY A 103 7.70 -18.29 2.06
N GLY A 104 6.78 -17.84 2.91
CA GLY A 104 7.06 -17.49 4.31
C GLY A 104 8.09 -16.37 4.48
N LYS A 105 7.62 -15.12 4.38
CA LYS A 105 8.15 -13.96 5.12
C LYS A 105 7.18 -12.81 4.88
N ILE A 106 6.19 -12.69 5.77
CA ILE A 106 5.60 -11.38 6.03
C ILE A 106 6.74 -10.61 6.68
N VAL A 107 7.34 -9.68 5.95
CA VAL A 107 8.34 -8.78 6.53
C VAL A 107 7.57 -7.83 7.44
N VAL A 108 7.22 -8.32 8.63
CA VAL A 108 6.91 -7.45 9.76
C VAL A 108 8.24 -6.79 10.04
N GLU A 109 8.42 -5.54 9.61
CA GLU A 109 9.52 -4.72 10.09
C GLU A 109 9.43 -4.78 11.61
N GLU A 110 10.34 -5.55 12.22
CA GLU A 110 10.61 -5.46 13.64
C GLU A 110 10.78 -3.98 13.92
N LYS A 111 9.86 -3.43 14.72
CA LYS A 111 9.92 -2.07 15.23
C LYS A 111 11.34 -1.86 15.74
N LYS A 112 12.21 -1.25 14.94
CA LYS A 112 13.53 -0.81 15.38
C LYS A 112 13.24 0.16 16.52
N LYS A 113 13.37 -0.34 17.75
CA LYS A 113 13.37 0.47 18.96
C LYS A 113 14.53 1.44 18.78
N LYS A 114 14.25 2.63 18.26
CA LYS A 114 15.17 3.76 18.31
C LYS A 114 15.46 3.98 19.79
N GLY A 115 16.71 3.73 20.17
CA GLY A 115 17.21 4.00 21.52
C GLY A 115 16.85 5.43 21.90
N PHE A 116 16.03 5.53 22.94
CA PHE A 116 15.68 6.75 23.63
C PHE A 116 16.97 7.41 24.14
N PHE A 117 17.37 8.53 23.53
CA PHE A 117 18.12 9.64 24.14
C PHE A 117 18.80 9.36 25.50
N LYS A 118 19.87 8.57 25.52
CA LYS A 118 20.64 8.30 26.75
C LYS A 118 21.93 9.12 26.84
N ASN A 119 21.89 10.43 26.52
CA ASN A 119 23.01 11.32 26.84
C ASN A 119 22.70 12.81 27.01
N PHE A 120 21.46 13.18 27.36
CA PHE A 120 21.13 14.55 27.80
C PHE A 120 21.11 14.65 29.33
N GLY A 121 22.26 14.49 29.97
CA GLY A 121 22.33 14.60 31.43
C GLY A 121 23.63 14.21 32.09
N LYS A 122 24.80 14.57 31.55
CA LYS A 122 25.96 14.77 32.43
C LYS A 122 25.81 16.15 33.07
N LYS A 123 25.20 16.11 34.27
CA LYS A 123 25.09 17.20 35.24
C LYS A 123 26.42 17.93 35.42
N ASN A 124 26.29 19.24 35.53
CA ASN A 124 27.23 20.17 36.16
C ASN A 124 28.00 19.54 37.32
N LYS A 125 29.31 19.75 37.32
CA LYS A 125 30.13 19.89 38.52
C LYS A 125 31.14 20.99 38.27
#